data_AF-A0A4V1XK66-F1
#
_entry.id   AF-A0A4V1XK66-F1
#
_cell.length_a   1.000
_cell.length_b   1.000
_cell.length_c   1.000
_cell.angle_alpha   90.00
_cell.angle_beta   90.00
_cell.angle_gamma   90.00
#
_symmetry.space_group_name_H-M   'P 1'
#
loop_
_entity.id
_entity.type
_entity.pdbx_description
1 polymer ?
#
loop_
_entity_poly.entity_id
_entity_poly.type
_entity_poly.pdbx_seq_one_letter_code
_entity_poly.pdbx_strand_id
1 'polypeptide(L)'
;MSKTYTAKDVAEHKDEKNGGVWIIVDNGVYDVTKQSLGAGIPQPRNVQLHAYQVTKSLTAPAPRSLDFLDEHPGGAKILKRMGGKNASKQFWKYHGDGVLAKYGPKLKIGELAETAKL
;
A
#
# COMPACT_ATOMS: atom_id res chain seq x y z
N MET A 1 -5.36 -12.63 14.25
CA MET A 1 -5.11 -11.49 15.14
C MET A 1 -4.83 -10.28 14.27
N SER A 2 -5.64 -9.22 14.39
CA SER A 2 -5.39 -7.95 13.70
C SER A 2 -4.14 -7.30 14.31
N LYS A 3 -3.17 -6.91 13.49
CA LYS A 3 -2.01 -6.13 13.94
C LYS A 3 -2.44 -4.71 14.25
N THR A 4 -1.83 -4.11 15.25
CA THR A 4 -2.12 -2.73 15.64
C THR A 4 -0.87 -1.87 15.44
N TYR A 5 -1.02 -0.71 14.81
CA TYR A 5 0.09 0.16 14.39
C TYR A 5 -0.11 1.57 14.91
N THR A 6 0.93 2.24 15.41
CA THR A 6 0.77 3.63 15.86
C THR A 6 0.83 4.60 14.69
N ALA A 7 0.29 5.81 14.86
CA ALA A 7 0.44 6.87 13.84
C ALA A 7 1.90 7.15 13.50
N LYS A 8 2.81 6.97 14.47
CA LYS A 8 4.25 7.11 14.26
C LYS A 8 4.78 6.02 13.33
N ASP A 9 4.42 4.77 13.58
CA ASP A 9 4.80 3.63 12.74
C ASP A 9 4.32 3.82 11.29
N VAL A 10 3.05 4.20 11.13
CA VAL A 10 2.49 4.51 9.81
C VAL A 10 3.23 5.69 9.16
N ALA A 11 3.57 6.74 9.91
CA ALA A 11 4.30 7.91 9.40
C ALA A 11 5.71 7.61 8.91
N GLU A 12 6.34 6.55 9.42
CA GLU A 12 7.61 6.07 8.89
C GLU A 12 7.40 5.52 7.48
N HIS A 13 6.29 4.78 7.25
CA HIS A 13 5.84 4.23 5.97
C HIS A 13 5.13 5.23 5.05
N LYS A 14 5.84 6.30 4.66
CA LYS A 14 5.34 7.35 3.75
C LYS A 14 5.73 7.17 2.28
N ASP A 15 6.71 6.32 1.99
CA ASP A 15 7.24 6.09 0.64
C ASP A 15 7.94 4.73 0.50
N GLU A 16 8.24 4.37 -0.75
CA GLU A 16 8.88 3.10 -1.13
C GLU A 16 10.20 2.84 -0.41
N LYS A 17 10.98 3.90 -0.15
CA LYS A 17 12.28 3.79 0.53
C LYS A 17 12.10 3.44 2.00
N ASN A 18 10.96 3.81 2.58
CA ASN A 18 10.59 3.51 3.96
C ASN A 18 9.71 2.26 4.07
N GLY A 19 9.82 1.31 3.13
CA GLY A 19 9.12 0.03 3.23
C GLY A 19 7.67 0.04 2.76
N GLY A 20 7.21 1.12 2.14
CA GLY A 20 5.89 1.23 1.51
C GLY A 20 5.17 2.53 1.84
N VAL A 21 4.03 2.74 1.19
CA VAL A 21 3.11 3.84 1.42
C VAL A 21 1.93 3.27 2.18
N TRP A 22 1.81 3.64 3.44
CA TRP A 22 0.67 3.24 4.27
C TRP A 22 -0.26 4.42 4.47
N ILE A 23 -1.55 4.13 4.47
CA ILE A 23 -2.59 5.15 4.69
C ILE A 23 -3.54 4.69 5.78
N ILE A 24 -4.07 5.66 6.52
CA ILE A 24 -5.06 5.42 7.56
C ILE A 24 -6.43 5.83 7.03
N VAL A 25 -7.40 4.92 7.07
CA VAL A 25 -8.79 5.18 6.70
C VAL A 25 -9.69 4.70 7.84
N ASP A 26 -10.44 5.63 8.42
CA ASP A 26 -11.42 5.48 9.51
C ASP A 26 -10.83 5.02 10.85
N ASN A 27 -10.06 3.95 10.84
CA ASN A 27 -9.12 3.48 11.87
C ASN A 27 -8.32 2.26 11.40
N GLY A 28 -8.52 1.81 10.15
CA GLY A 28 -7.70 0.77 9.53
C GLY A 28 -6.41 1.34 8.98
N VAL A 29 -5.33 0.55 9.09
CA VAL A 29 -4.07 0.82 8.40
C VAL A 29 -4.01 -0.05 7.16
N TYR A 30 -3.86 0.60 6.01
CA TYR A 30 -3.88 -0.02 4.69
C TYR A 30 -2.54 0.21 3.99
N ASP A 31 -1.94 -0.86 3.48
CA ASP A 31 -0.73 -0.80 2.67
C ASP A 31 -1.08 -0.77 1.19
N VAL A 32 -1.12 0.44 0.63
CA VAL A 32 -1.45 0.67 -0.78
C VAL A 32 -0.30 0.32 -1.72
N THR A 33 0.90 0.01 -1.20
CA THR A 33 1.99 -0.51 -2.05
C THR A 33 1.85 -1.99 -2.39
N LYS A 34 1.02 -2.72 -1.65
CA LYS A 34 0.72 -4.13 -1.90
C LYS A 34 -0.47 -4.37 -2.83
N GLN A 35 -1.07 -3.32 -3.40
CA GLN A 35 -2.19 -3.46 -4.34
C GLN A 35 -1.80 -4.15 -5.68
N SER A 36 -0.57 -4.64 -5.84
CA SER A 36 -0.21 -5.59 -6.90
C SER A 36 -0.76 -7.02 -6.63
N LEU A 37 -2.05 -7.15 -6.29
CA LEU A 37 -2.70 -8.44 -6.10
C LEU A 37 -4.10 -8.49 -6.74
N GLY A 38 -4.05 -8.61 -8.07
CA GLY A 38 -5.00 -9.43 -8.83
C GLY A 38 -6.14 -8.68 -9.48
N ALA A 39 -5.83 -7.83 -10.47
CA ALA A 39 -6.63 -7.88 -11.69
C ALA A 39 -6.07 -9.01 -12.54
N GLY A 40 -6.93 -9.94 -12.96
CA GLY A 40 -6.63 -10.85 -14.06
C GLY A 40 -6.46 -10.06 -15.36
N ILE A 41 -5.36 -9.34 -15.50
CA ILE A 41 -4.77 -9.06 -16.81
C ILE A 41 -4.03 -10.34 -17.15
N PRO A 42 -4.33 -11.03 -18.27
CA PRO A 42 -3.49 -12.13 -18.70
C PRO A 42 -2.05 -11.61 -18.82
N GLN A 43 -1.14 -12.21 -18.06
CA GLN A 43 0.29 -12.07 -18.31
C GLN A 43 0.50 -12.21 -19.82
N PRO A 44 1.16 -11.27 -20.52
CA PRO A 44 1.47 -11.50 -21.90
C PRO A 44 2.35 -12.75 -21.94
N ARG A 45 1.77 -13.85 -22.46
CA ARG A 45 2.57 -15.01 -22.84
C ARG A 45 3.58 -14.47 -23.83
N ASN A 46 4.85 -14.61 -23.48
CA ASN A 46 5.99 -14.43 -24.38
C ASN A 46 6.41 -12.97 -24.65
N VAL A 47 7.02 -12.31 -23.65
CA VAL A 47 8.14 -11.40 -23.92
C VAL A 47 9.31 -11.79 -23.02
N GLN A 48 10.34 -12.29 -23.68
CA GLN A 48 11.68 -12.61 -23.23
C GLN A 48 12.11 -11.92 -21.91
N LEU A 49 12.15 -12.68 -20.82
CA LEU A 49 13.00 -12.42 -19.66
C LEU A 49 14.45 -12.39 -20.14
N HIS A 50 15.04 -11.21 -20.33
CA HIS A 50 16.49 -11.08 -20.48
C HIS A 50 17.03 -9.99 -19.55
N ALA A 51 17.82 -10.47 -18.59
CA ALA A 51 18.87 -9.77 -17.87
C ALA A 51 18.46 -8.65 -16.92
N TYR A 52 18.08 -9.01 -15.69
CA TYR A 52 18.72 -8.36 -14.55
C TYR A 52 19.39 -9.44 -13.70
N GLN A 53 20.72 -9.44 -13.79
CA GLN A 53 21.59 -10.54 -13.44
C GLN A 53 21.56 -10.85 -11.95
N VAL A 54 21.39 -12.15 -11.69
CA VAL A 54 21.84 -12.89 -10.52
C VAL A 54 23.25 -12.44 -10.12
N THR A 55 23.39 -11.79 -8.97
CA THR A 55 24.47 -11.97 -7.98
C THR A 55 24.32 -10.94 -6.86
N LYS A 56 23.59 -11.29 -5.80
CA LYS A 56 24.02 -11.09 -4.41
C LYS A 56 22.99 -11.64 -3.43
N SER A 57 23.42 -12.70 -2.77
CA SER A 57 23.16 -12.99 -1.36
C SER A 57 21.70 -13.15 -0.91
N LEU A 58 21.37 -14.42 -0.63
CA LEU A 58 20.28 -14.90 0.22
C LEU A 58 20.05 -13.96 1.42
N THR A 59 19.04 -13.07 1.33
CA THR A 59 18.32 -12.32 2.41
C THR A 59 17.61 -11.04 1.92
N ALA A 60 17.52 -10.75 0.61
CA ALA A 60 16.74 -9.62 0.12
C ALA A 60 15.28 -10.02 -0.17
N PRO A 61 14.26 -9.37 0.43
CA PRO A 61 12.86 -9.59 0.04
C PRO A 61 12.69 -9.17 -1.42
N ALA A 62 12.00 -10.00 -2.21
CA ALA A 62 11.73 -9.82 -3.63
C ALA A 62 11.38 -8.35 -3.98
N PRO A 63 11.79 -7.83 -5.16
CA PRO A 63 11.44 -6.48 -5.57
C PRO A 63 9.92 -6.38 -5.62
N ARG A 64 9.33 -5.63 -4.67
CA ARG A 64 7.90 -5.35 -4.67
C ARG A 64 7.63 -4.45 -5.88
N SER A 65 7.14 -5.02 -6.97
CA SER A 65 6.67 -4.26 -8.13
C SER A 65 5.63 -3.25 -7.67
N LEU A 66 5.91 -1.98 -7.95
CA LEU A 66 5.31 -0.83 -7.30
C LEU A 66 4.39 -0.05 -8.25
N ASP A 67 3.79 -0.78 -9.18
CA ASP A 67 2.97 -0.28 -10.28
C ASP A 67 1.73 0.51 -9.83
N PHE A 68 1.13 0.14 -8.69
CA PHE A 68 -0.11 0.78 -8.25
C PHE A 68 0.05 2.25 -7.87
N LEU A 69 1.25 2.68 -7.43
CA LEU A 69 1.45 4.10 -7.16
C LEU A 69 1.27 4.89 -8.45
N ASP A 70 1.90 4.47 -9.55
CA ASP A 70 1.85 5.20 -10.82
C ASP A 70 0.49 5.06 -11.53
N GLU A 71 -0.12 3.87 -11.45
CA GLU A 71 -1.38 3.53 -12.11
C GLU A 71 -2.64 3.83 -11.26
N HIS A 72 -2.50 4.50 -10.11
CA HIS A 72 -3.66 4.95 -9.35
C HIS A 72 -4.44 6.00 -10.17
N PRO A 73 -5.76 5.86 -10.39
CA PRO A 73 -6.55 6.81 -11.20
C PRO A 73 -6.59 8.23 -10.62
N GLY A 74 -6.28 8.40 -9.33
CA GLY A 74 -6.05 9.71 -8.71
C GLY A 74 -4.59 10.21 -8.74
N GLY A 75 -3.71 9.47 -9.40
CA GLY A 75 -2.27 9.68 -9.55
C GLY A 75 -1.42 9.28 -8.33
N ALA A 76 -0.16 8.90 -8.57
CA ALA A 76 0.82 8.58 -7.51
C ALA A 76 1.01 9.68 -6.48
N LYS A 77 0.87 10.94 -6.93
CA LYS A 77 1.15 12.12 -6.12
C LYS A 77 0.24 12.23 -4.91
N ILE A 78 -1.03 11.81 -5.02
CA ILE A 78 -1.94 11.86 -3.86
C ILE A 78 -1.57 10.80 -2.84
N LEU A 79 -1.23 9.58 -3.28
CA LEU A 79 -0.81 8.48 -2.41
C LEU A 79 0.50 8.81 -1.71
N LYS A 80 1.50 9.33 -2.43
CA LYS A 80 2.78 9.78 -1.85
C LYS A 80 2.59 10.94 -0.86
N ARG A 81 1.58 11.80 -1.07
CA ARG A 81 1.30 12.93 -0.17
C ARG A 81 0.55 12.53 1.10
N MET A 82 -0.34 11.54 0.97
CA MET A 82 -1.12 10.98 2.08
C MET A 82 -0.43 9.79 2.74
N GLY A 83 0.69 9.32 2.18
CA GLY A 83 1.56 8.31 2.75
C GLY A 83 1.99 8.70 4.16
N GLY A 84 1.80 7.76 5.08
CA GLY A 84 2.09 7.94 6.49
C GLY A 84 1.11 8.83 7.25
N LYS A 85 -0.07 9.13 6.67
CA LYS A 85 -1.04 10.07 7.25
C LYS A 85 -2.46 9.53 7.20
N ASN A 86 -3.35 10.21 7.93
CA ASN A 86 -4.78 9.96 7.86
C ASN A 86 -5.37 10.49 6.55
N ALA A 87 -5.79 9.56 5.70
CA ALA A 87 -6.36 9.80 4.39
C ALA A 87 -7.88 9.71 4.36
N SER A 88 -8.54 9.40 5.48
CA SER A 88 -9.99 9.16 5.55
C SER A 88 -10.80 10.25 4.85
N LYS A 89 -10.51 11.53 5.11
CA LYS A 89 -11.24 12.65 4.47
C LYS A 89 -11.10 12.67 2.95
N GLN A 90 -9.91 12.41 2.42
CA GLN A 90 -9.67 12.38 0.98
C GLN A 90 -10.21 11.08 0.36
N PHE A 91 -10.07 9.97 1.06
CA PHE A 91 -10.61 8.68 0.64
C PHE A 91 -12.12 8.78 0.47
N TRP A 92 -12.86 9.15 1.52
CA TRP A 92 -14.33 9.27 1.50
C TRP A 92 -14.86 10.31 0.51
N LYS A 93 -14.07 11.36 0.20
CA LYS A 93 -14.44 12.38 -0.78
C LYS A 93 -14.49 11.83 -2.22
N TYR A 94 -13.65 10.86 -2.54
CA TYR A 94 -13.50 10.33 -3.91
C TYR A 94 -13.84 8.84 -4.05
N HIS A 95 -13.93 8.12 -2.93
CA HIS A 95 -14.17 6.68 -2.85
C HIS A 95 -15.23 6.43 -1.77
N GLY A 96 -16.23 5.60 -2.08
CA GLY A 96 -17.26 5.18 -1.14
C GLY A 96 -16.96 3.81 -0.50
N ASP A 97 -17.90 3.36 0.33
CA ASP A 97 -17.79 2.11 1.09
C ASP A 97 -17.55 0.87 0.19
N GLY A 98 -18.11 0.87 -1.03
CA GLY A 98 -17.92 -0.23 -1.99
C GLY A 98 -16.45 -0.47 -2.40
N VAL A 99 -15.61 0.56 -2.39
CA VAL A 99 -14.16 0.41 -2.62
C VAL A 99 -13.50 -0.23 -1.40
N LEU A 100 -13.88 0.20 -0.19
CA LEU A 100 -13.38 -0.37 1.05
C LEU A 100 -13.81 -1.83 1.22
N ALA A 101 -15.03 -2.19 0.82
CA ALA A 101 -15.50 -3.57 0.85
C ALA A 101 -14.73 -4.48 -0.14
N LYS A 102 -14.39 -3.96 -1.33
CA LYS A 102 -13.65 -4.73 -2.35
C LYS A 102 -12.15 -4.83 -2.09
N TYR A 103 -11.52 -3.74 -1.69
CA TYR A 103 -10.05 -3.63 -1.59
C TYR A 103 -9.56 -3.54 -0.15
N GLY A 104 -10.37 -3.01 0.77
CA GLY A 104 -10.05 -2.91 2.19
C GLY A 104 -9.52 -4.21 2.80
N PRO A 105 -10.19 -5.37 2.69
CA PRO A 105 -9.68 -6.61 3.29
C PRO A 105 -8.37 -7.11 2.65
N LYS A 106 -8.08 -6.74 1.40
CA LYS A 106 -6.83 -7.09 0.72
C LYS A 106 -5.65 -6.21 1.13
N LEU A 107 -5.94 -4.93 1.39
CA LEU A 107 -4.93 -3.91 1.68
C LEU A 107 -4.75 -3.66 3.19
N LYS A 108 -5.75 -4.01 4.01
CA LYS A 108 -5.71 -3.83 5.46
C LYS A 108 -4.62 -4.71 6.05
N ILE A 109 -3.58 -4.07 6.56
CA ILE A 109 -2.50 -4.75 7.28
C ILE A 109 -2.79 -4.80 8.79
N GLY A 110 -3.65 -3.91 9.27
CA GLY A 110 -3.99 -3.79 10.68
C GLY A 110 -4.92 -2.63 10.97
N GLU A 111 -4.97 -2.25 12.24
CA GLU A 111 -5.71 -1.10 12.74
C GLU A 111 -4.76 -0.11 13.42
N LEU A 112 -5.15 1.15 13.42
CA LEU A 112 -4.40 2.19 14.09
C LEU A 112 -4.57 1.99 15.59
N ALA A 113 -3.45 1.88 16.29
CA ALA A 113 -3.39 2.01 17.74
C ALA A 113 -3.73 3.47 18.02
N GLU A 114 -5.00 3.75 18.23
CA GLU A 114 -5.39 4.94 18.95
C GLU A 114 -4.75 4.81 20.33
N THR A 115 -3.70 5.60 20.56
CA THR A 115 -3.19 5.85 21.90
C THR A 115 -4.29 6.56 22.66
N ALA A 116 -5.19 5.77 23.23
CA ALA A 116 -6.09 6.19 24.29
C ALA A 116 -5.23 6.50 25.51
N LYS A 117 -4.70 7.73 25.54
CA LYS A 117 -4.11 8.42 26.69
C LYS A 117 -3.89 9.88 26.26
N LEU A 118 -4.53 10.90 26.81
CA LEU A 118 -5.24 11.06 28.09
C LEU A 118 -6.56 11.79 27.88
#